data_AF-A0AAU8VTN0-F1
#
_entry.id   AF-A0AAU8VTN0-F1
#
_cell.length_a   1.000
_cell.length_b   1.000
_cell.length_c   1.000
_cell.angle_alpha   90.00
_cell.angle_beta   90.00
_cell.angle_gamma   90.00
#
_symmetry.space_group_name_H-M   'P 1'
#
loop_
_entity.id
_entity.type
_entity.pdbx_description
1 polymer ?
#
loop_
_entity_poly.entity_id
_entity_poly.type
_entity_poly.pdbx_seq_one_letter_code
_entity_poly.pdbx_strand_id
1 'polypeptide(L)'
;MSRNLLVRWLAVCLIPLATLAVFAANPPEDKPQHLINGIILACEATFLFKFILFDTIKHHLKQEFDLKRQTMLLFVPIVLLVVYLFHYFGAF
;
A
#
# COMPACT_ATOMS: atom_id res chain seq x y z
N MET A 1 14.80 14.96 -6.71
CA MET A 1 13.98 14.10 -5.82
C MET A 1 14.93 13.42 -4.84
N SER A 2 14.79 13.62 -3.53
CA SER A 2 15.74 13.04 -2.55
C SER A 2 15.77 11.52 -2.73
N ARG A 3 16.97 10.93 -2.84
CA ARG A 3 17.18 9.49 -3.09
C ARG A 3 16.38 8.61 -2.12
N ASN A 4 16.16 9.08 -0.90
CA ASN A 4 15.36 8.41 0.13
C ASN A 4 13.86 8.35 -0.20
N LEU A 5 13.32 9.36 -0.90
CA LEU A 5 11.90 9.42 -1.27
C LEU A 5 11.58 8.48 -2.42
N LEU A 6 12.50 8.32 -3.39
CA LEU A 6 12.38 7.33 -4.47
C LEU A 6 12.42 5.90 -3.94
N VAL A 7 13.33 5.59 -3.01
CA VAL A 7 13.41 4.25 -2.40
C VAL A 7 12.15 3.94 -1.59
N ARG A 8 11.61 4.91 -0.85
CA ARG A 8 10.33 4.77 -0.13
C ARG A 8 9.17 4.56 -1.09
N TRP A 9 9.12 5.33 -2.18
CA TRP A 9 8.12 5.18 -3.23
C TRP A 9 8.15 3.78 -3.85
N LEU A 10 9.35 3.30 -4.20
CA LEU A 10 9.55 1.95 -4.70
C LEU A 10 9.08 0.90 -3.69
N ALA A 11 9.43 1.03 -2.40
CA ALA A 11 9.00 0.06 -1.39
C ALA A 11 7.47 0.00 -1.26
N VAL A 12 6.78 1.14 -1.21
CA VAL A 12 5.31 1.21 -1.09
C VAL A 12 4.61 0.58 -2.29
N CYS A 13 5.21 0.64 -3.48
CA CYS A 13 4.66 0.02 -4.69
C CYS A 13 5.05 -1.46 -4.82
N LEU A 14 6.31 -1.82 -4.55
CA LEU A 14 6.84 -3.16 -4.76
C LEU A 14 6.33 -4.16 -3.73
N ILE A 15 6.08 -3.74 -2.49
CA ILE A 15 5.58 -4.62 -1.42
C ILE A 15 4.22 -5.22 -1.83
N PRO A 16 3.17 -4.42 -2.15
CA PRO A 16 1.91 -4.96 -2.62
C PRO A 16 2.03 -5.76 -3.92
N LEU A 17 2.87 -5.32 -4.87
CA LEU A 17 3.07 -6.06 -6.12
C LEU A 17 3.68 -7.45 -5.89
N ALA A 18 4.62 -7.57 -4.96
CA ALA A 18 5.21 -8.86 -4.60
C ALA A 18 4.16 -9.77 -3.95
N THR A 19 3.36 -9.24 -3.02
CA THR A 19 2.25 -9.98 -2.39
C THR A 19 1.26 -10.48 -3.44
N LEU A 20 0.84 -9.61 -4.37
CA LEU A 20 -0.04 -9.99 -5.48
C LEU A 20 0.58 -11.02 -6.42
N ALA A 21 1.89 -10.92 -6.71
CA ALA A 21 2.59 -11.90 -7.53
C ALA A 21 2.62 -13.28 -6.86
N VAL A 22 2.81 -13.34 -5.54
CA VAL A 22 2.75 -14.59 -4.78
C VAL A 22 1.36 -15.21 -4.85
N PHE A 23 0.30 -14.40 -4.71
CA PHE A 23 -1.08 -14.88 -4.79
C PHE A 23 -1.48 -15.30 -6.21
N ALA A 24 -0.93 -14.65 -7.23
CA ALA A 24 -1.13 -15.06 -8.62
C ALA A 24 -0.43 -16.39 -8.93
N ALA A 25 0.75 -16.63 -8.35
CA ALA A 25 1.48 -17.89 -8.49
C ALA A 25 0.89 -19.03 -7.65
N ASN A 26 0.24 -18.70 -6.53
CA ASN A 26 -0.40 -19.64 -5.60
C ASN A 26 -1.87 -19.23 -5.40
N PRO A 27 -2.74 -19.48 -6.41
CA PRO A 27 -4.13 -19.12 -6.32
C PRO A 27 -4.81 -19.87 -5.15
N PRO A 28 -5.75 -19.25 -4.45
CA PRO A 28 -6.42 -19.88 -3.32
C PRO A 28 -7.23 -21.10 -3.78
N GLU A 29 -7.02 -22.24 -3.12
CA GLU A 29 -7.69 -23.50 -3.46
C GLU A 29 -9.12 -23.56 -2.90
N ASP A 30 -9.40 -22.79 -1.84
CA ASP A 30 -10.68 -22.76 -1.15
C ASP A 30 -11.08 -21.37 -0.63
N LYS A 31 -12.32 -21.26 -0.14
CA LYS A 31 -12.88 -20.00 0.38
C LYS A 31 -12.11 -19.46 1.60
N PRO A 32 -11.69 -20.30 2.58
CA PRO A 32 -10.81 -19.87 3.65
C PRO A 32 -9.51 -19.22 3.18
N GLN A 33 -8.77 -19.85 2.25
CA GLN A 33 -7.54 -19.28 1.70
C GLN A 33 -7.80 -17.97 0.97
N HIS A 34 -8.89 -17.88 0.20
CA HIS A 34 -9.30 -16.64 -0.46
C HIS A 34 -9.49 -15.50 0.55
N LEU A 35 -10.16 -15.78 1.67
CA LEU A 35 -10.37 -14.81 2.75
C LEU A 35 -9.04 -14.42 3.43
N ILE A 36 -8.17 -15.39 3.71
CA ILE A 36 -6.85 -15.14 4.32
C ILE A 36 -6.01 -14.22 3.44
N ASN A 37 -5.95 -14.48 2.13
CA ASN A 37 -5.25 -13.62 1.17
C ASN A 37 -5.81 -12.18 1.17
N GLY A 38 -7.13 -12.04 1.22
CA GLY A 38 -7.76 -10.72 1.35
C GLY A 38 -7.44 -10.01 2.67
N ILE A 39 -7.39 -10.74 3.80
CA ILE A 39 -6.97 -10.20 5.10
C ILE A 39 -5.51 -9.72 5.03
N ILE A 40 -4.61 -10.50 4.41
CA ILE A 40 -3.20 -10.12 4.23
C ILE A 40 -3.11 -8.80 3.47
N LEU A 41 -3.83 -8.64 2.35
CA LEU A 41 -3.85 -7.39 1.57
C LEU A 41 -4.42 -6.21 2.37
N ALA A 42 -5.46 -6.43 3.17
CA ALA A 42 -6.04 -5.39 4.02
C ALA A 42 -5.05 -4.94 5.12
N CYS A 43 -4.37 -5.89 5.75
CA CYS A 43 -3.31 -5.62 6.72
C CYS A 43 -2.14 -4.87 6.09
N GLU A 44 -1.71 -5.27 4.90
CA GLU A 44 -0.65 -4.61 4.12
C GLU A 44 -1.03 -3.16 3.79
N ALA A 45 -2.23 -2.93 3.27
CA ALA A 45 -2.76 -1.59 3.00
C ALA A 45 -2.77 -0.71 4.26
N THR A 46 -3.20 -1.27 5.40
CA THR A 46 -3.26 -0.58 6.69
C THR A 46 -1.86 -0.20 7.20
N PHE A 47 -0.90 -1.12 7.08
CA PHE A 47 0.48 -0.88 7.50
C PHE A 47 1.14 0.22 6.66
N LEU A 48 1.01 0.14 5.33
CA LEU A 48 1.53 1.14 4.41
C LEU A 48 0.86 2.51 4.63
N PHE A 49 -0.45 2.53 4.87
CA PHE A 49 -1.18 3.75 5.20
C PHE A 49 -0.61 4.42 6.45
N LYS A 50 -0.43 3.66 7.54
CA LYS A 50 0.13 4.18 8.79
C LYS A 50 1.55 4.71 8.59
N PHE A 51 2.38 3.99 7.82
CA PHE A 51 3.75 4.41 7.51
C PHE A 51 3.78 5.78 6.81
N ILE A 52 2.98 5.96 5.75
CA ILE A 52 2.93 7.22 4.99
C ILE A 52 2.27 8.33 5.80
N LEU A 53 1.26 8.01 6.61
CA LEU A 53 0.60 8.97 7.49
C LEU A 53 1.59 9.57 8.49
N PHE A 54 2.38 8.74 9.17
CA PHE A 54 3.37 9.23 10.14
C PHE A 54 4.48 10.06 9.49
N ASP A 55 4.92 9.70 8.28
CA ASP A 55 5.92 10.48 7.55
C ASP A 55 5.33 11.82 7.09
N THR A 56 4.06 11.83 6.65
CA THR A 56 3.31 13.05 6.31
C THR A 56 3.15 13.98 7.51
N ILE A 57 2.78 13.43 8.68
CA ILE A 57 2.66 14.19 9.93
C ILE A 57 4.02 14.76 10.33
N LYS A 58 5.10 13.96 10.25
CA LYS A 58 6.46 14.42 10.53
C LYS A 58 6.87 15.60 9.65
N HIS A 59 6.63 15.52 8.34
CA HIS A 59 6.91 16.63 7.42
C HIS A 59 6.06 17.86 7.73
N HIS A 60 4.80 17.66 8.11
CA HIS A 60 3.92 18.75 8.51
C HIS A 60 4.41 19.47 9.78
N LEU A 61 4.81 18.72 10.82
CA LEU A 61 5.35 19.27 12.07
C LEU A 61 6.66 20.02 11.87
N LYS A 62 7.48 19.60 10.90
CA LYS A 62 8.71 20.29 10.50
C LYS A 62 8.50 21.47 9.54
N GLN A 63 7.26 21.76 9.16
CA GLN A 63 6.91 22.77 8.15
C GLN A 63 7.57 22.53 6.78
N GLU A 64 7.89 21.28 6.46
CA GLU A 64 8.47 20.85 5.18
C GLU A 64 7.35 20.59 4.15
N PHE A 65 6.65 21.64 3.71
CA PHE A 65 5.42 21.50 2.91
C PHE A 65 5.60 20.81 1.55
N ASP A 66 6.72 21.03 0.86
CA ASP A 66 7.01 20.36 -0.41
C ASP A 66 7.19 18.85 -0.23
N LEU A 67 7.92 18.45 0.82
CA LEU A 67 8.12 17.05 1.18
C LEU A 67 6.82 16.40 1.66
N LYS A 68 5.99 17.13 2.41
CA LYS A 68 4.63 16.69 2.77
C LYS A 68 3.82 16.38 1.52
N ARG A 69 3.79 17.29 0.53
CA ARG A 69 3.04 17.10 -0.71
C ARG A 69 3.53 15.90 -1.50
N GLN A 70 4.85 15.71 -1.63
CA GLN A 70 5.43 14.54 -2.28
C GLN A 70 5.10 13.24 -1.53
N THR A 71 5.14 13.26 -0.21
CA THR A 71 4.82 12.09 0.63
C THR A 71 3.35 11.72 0.55
N MET A 72 2.44 12.70 0.47
CA MET A 72 1.00 12.43 0.29
C MET A 72 0.69 11.73 -1.04
N LEU A 73 1.51 11.92 -2.10
CA LEU A 73 1.33 11.18 -3.36
C LEU A 73 1.54 9.66 -3.17
N LEU A 74 2.24 9.23 -2.11
CA LEU A 74 2.39 7.82 -1.76
C LEU A 74 1.08 7.17 -1.29
N PHE A 75 0.04 7.94 -0.99
CA PHE A 75 -1.28 7.36 -0.73
C PHE A 75 -1.94 6.81 -1.99
N VAL A 76 -1.57 7.27 -3.19
CA VAL A 76 -2.14 6.80 -4.46
C VAL A 76 -2.04 5.27 -4.63
N PRO A 77 -0.86 4.63 -4.51
CA PRO A 77 -0.78 3.16 -4.61
C PRO A 77 -1.59 2.44 -3.53
N ILE A 78 -1.77 3.01 -2.34
CA ILE A 78 -2.63 2.41 -1.30
C ILE A 78 -4.09 2.47 -1.71
N VAL A 79 -4.55 3.61 -2.23
CA VAL A 79 -5.93 3.73 -2.74
C VAL A 79 -6.18 2.72 -3.85
N LEU A 80 -5.23 2.54 -4.76
CA LEU A 80 -5.32 1.50 -5.81
C LEU A 80 -5.38 0.09 -5.22
N LEU A 81 -4.57 -0.22 -4.20
CA LEU A 81 -4.60 -1.50 -3.51
C LEU A 81 -5.95 -1.75 -2.80
N VAL A 82 -6.53 -0.71 -2.19
CA VAL A 82 -7.86 -0.80 -1.56
C VAL A 82 -8.94 -1.03 -2.61
N VAL A 83 -8.92 -0.32 -3.74
CA VAL A 83 -9.85 -0.57 -4.85
C VAL A 83 -9.71 -1.99 -5.38
N TYR A 84 -8.47 -2.48 -5.53
CA TYR A 84 -8.22 -3.86 -5.91
C TYR A 84 -8.79 -4.84 -4.88
N LEU A 85 -8.69 -4.56 -3.58
CA LEU A 85 -9.25 -5.42 -2.53
C LEU A 85 -10.78 -5.54 -2.63
N PHE A 86 -11.48 -4.45 -2.96
CA PHE A 86 -12.92 -4.52 -3.26
C PHE A 86 -13.21 -5.42 -4.46
N HIS A 87 -12.46 -5.25 -5.56
CA HIS A 87 -12.57 -6.12 -6.73
C HIS A 87 -12.25 -7.58 -6.40
N TYR A 88 -11.23 -7.84 -5.57
CA TYR A 88 -10.81 -9.18 -5.14
C TYR A 88 -11.92 -9.92 -4.38
N PHE A 89 -12.76 -9.20 -3.63
CA PHE A 89 -13.94 -9.76 -2.97
C PHE A 89 -15.22 -9.73 -3.84
N GLY A 90 -15.14 -9.28 -5.09
CA GLY A 90 -16.26 -9.24 -6.04
C GLY A 90 -17.23 -8.09 -5.82
N ALA A 91 -16.80 -6.99 -5.20
CA ALA A 91 -17.66 -5.83 -4.92
C ALA A 91 -17.91 -4.91 -6.13
N PHE A 92 -17.41 -5.23 -7.33
CA PHE A 92 -17.65 -4.50 -8.58
C PHE A 92 -17.53 -5.44 -9.78
#